data_AF-A0A4Q0I595-F1
#
_entry.id   AF-A0A4Q0I595-F1
#
_cell.length_a   1.000
_cell.length_b   1.000
_cell.length_c   1.000
_cell.angle_alpha   90.00
_cell.angle_beta   90.00
_cell.angle_gamma   90.00
#
_symmetry.space_group_name_H-M   'P 1'
#
loop_
_entity.id
_entity.type
_entity.pdbx_description
1 polymer ?
#
loop_
_entity_poly.entity_id
_entity_poly.type
_entity_poly.pdbx_seq_one_letter_code
_entity_poly.pdbx_strand_id
1 'polypeptide(L)'
;MNCNSSKPSLILSNTRTIAGSSSEFQVNNLTSFAAEKFQAKYVQLNQANRLLLLTLIKKCGQFCAEHFATNTPDYRFKNKVNFCLITLLVREQKIRIHIRTDGLRLSSSILPINRLPKHNYNGKEWVEIIVGDNSQVDEAVRLIKQTYEYHS
;
A
#
# COMPACT_ATOMS: atom_id res chain seq x y z
N MET A 1 -31.86 2.84 64.86
CA MET A 1 -32.39 1.69 64.08
C MET A 1 -32.66 2.22 62.68
N ASN A 2 -31.66 2.30 61.79
CA ASN A 2 -31.14 1.22 60.93
C ASN A 2 -32.25 0.43 60.22
N CYS A 3 -32.46 0.70 58.92
CA CYS A 3 -32.10 -0.24 57.83
C CYS A 3 -32.69 0.20 56.47
N ASN A 4 -31.76 0.42 55.54
CA ASN A 4 -31.75 -0.02 54.14
C ASN A 4 -32.90 0.31 53.20
N SER A 5 -32.70 1.36 52.39
CA SER A 5 -33.24 1.39 51.02
C SER A 5 -32.25 0.73 50.06
N SER A 6 -32.70 -0.37 49.46
CA SER A 6 -31.94 -1.21 48.54
C SER A 6 -31.77 -0.50 47.19
N LYS A 7 -30.52 -0.25 46.78
CA LYS A 7 -30.16 0.08 45.39
C LYS A 7 -30.11 -1.23 44.58
N PRO A 8 -30.76 -1.33 43.42
CA PRO A 8 -30.48 -2.41 42.49
C PRO A 8 -29.20 -2.09 41.71
N SER A 9 -28.16 -2.88 41.98
CA SER A 9 -26.94 -2.98 41.17
C SER A 9 -27.28 -3.65 39.83
N LEU A 10 -27.34 -2.87 38.76
CA LEU A 10 -27.38 -3.39 37.39
C LEU A 10 -25.98 -3.92 37.03
N ILE A 11 -25.83 -5.23 37.19
CA ILE A 11 -24.78 -6.03 36.57
C ILE A 11 -25.12 -6.05 35.08
N LEU A 12 -24.40 -5.26 34.28
CA LEU A 12 -24.36 -5.44 32.83
C LEU A 12 -23.28 -6.47 32.52
N SER A 13 -23.74 -7.70 32.31
CA SER A 13 -23.02 -8.81 31.72
C SER A 13 -22.33 -8.33 30.44
N ASN A 14 -21.00 -8.32 30.45
CA ASN A 14 -20.20 -8.10 29.24
C ASN A 14 -20.25 -9.38 28.41
N THR A 15 -21.34 -9.54 27.66
CA THR A 15 -21.50 -10.62 26.68
C THR A 15 -20.53 -10.35 25.53
N ARG A 16 -19.38 -11.02 25.56
CA ARG A 16 -18.55 -11.23 24.38
C ARG A 16 -19.42 -11.92 23.33
N THR A 17 -19.84 -11.16 22.33
CA THR A 17 -20.29 -11.74 21.06
C THR A 17 -19.27 -11.33 20.00
N ILE A 18 -18.22 -12.14 19.89
CA ILE A 18 -17.34 -12.18 18.73
C ILE A 18 -18.00 -13.13 17.73
N ALA A 19 -18.56 -12.58 16.66
CA ALA A 19 -18.84 -13.19 15.35
C ALA A 19 -19.71 -12.20 14.57
N GLY A 20 -19.44 -11.73 13.36
CA GLY A 20 -18.39 -11.97 12.39
C GLY A 20 -18.86 -11.31 11.09
N SER A 21 -18.01 -10.51 10.44
CA SER A 21 -18.06 -10.22 9.00
C SER A 21 -16.78 -9.48 8.62
N SER A 22 -15.85 -10.25 8.10
CA SER A 22 -14.56 -9.85 7.58
C SER A 22 -14.72 -9.21 6.19
N SER A 23 -14.58 -7.89 6.08
CA SER A 23 -14.15 -7.19 4.84
C SER A 23 -14.10 -5.66 4.99
N GLU A 24 -14.82 -5.08 5.95
CA GLU A 24 -14.87 -3.62 6.18
C GLU A 24 -13.76 -3.07 7.09
N PHE A 25 -12.86 -3.93 7.59
CA PHE A 25 -11.74 -3.50 8.42
C PHE A 25 -10.71 -2.70 7.59
N GLN A 26 -10.82 -1.37 7.71
CA GLN A 26 -9.80 -0.35 7.48
C GLN A 26 -9.38 -0.06 6.02
N VAL A 27 -10.32 0.25 5.14
CA VAL A 27 -10.01 1.06 3.92
C VAL A 27 -9.97 2.57 4.24
N ASN A 28 -10.57 2.99 5.36
CA ASN A 28 -10.73 4.39 5.73
C ASN A 28 -9.44 5.15 6.10
N ASN A 29 -8.32 4.45 6.32
CA ASN A 29 -7.02 5.09 6.58
C ASN A 29 -6.20 5.38 5.31
N LEU A 30 -6.65 4.91 4.13
CA LEU A 30 -5.96 5.13 2.85
C LEU A 30 -6.61 6.23 1.99
N THR A 31 -7.70 6.84 2.45
CA THR A 31 -8.51 7.78 1.67
C THR A 31 -8.10 9.25 1.83
N SER A 32 -7.19 9.56 2.75
CA SER A 32 -6.65 10.90 2.96
C SER A 32 -5.17 10.92 2.58
N PHE A 33 -4.88 11.21 1.31
CA PHE A 33 -3.51 11.50 0.91
C PHE A 33 -3.20 12.95 1.30
N ALA A 34 -2.23 13.16 2.19
CA ALA A 34 -1.74 14.50 2.54
C ALA A 34 -1.03 15.23 1.38
N ALA A 35 -0.91 14.59 0.21
CA ALA A 35 -0.23 15.09 -0.97
C ALA A 35 -1.23 15.43 -2.09
N GLU A 36 -1.55 16.72 -2.25
CA GLU A 36 -2.53 17.22 -3.21
C GLU A 36 -2.25 16.80 -4.64
N LYS A 37 -0.99 16.82 -5.09
CA LYS A 37 -0.67 16.45 -6.48
C LYS A 37 -0.87 14.95 -6.74
N PHE A 38 -0.56 14.10 -5.75
CA PHE A 38 -0.86 12.67 -5.86
C PHE A 38 -2.36 12.44 -5.87
N GLN A 39 -3.08 13.11 -4.95
CA GLN A 39 -4.54 13.04 -4.87
C GLN A 39 -5.20 13.45 -6.19
N ALA A 40 -4.73 14.54 -6.82
CA ALA A 40 -5.22 15.02 -8.10
C ALA A 40 -5.05 13.98 -9.22
N LYS A 41 -3.99 13.15 -9.21
CA LYS A 41 -3.85 12.03 -10.15
C LYS A 41 -4.71 10.83 -9.76
N TYR A 42 -4.83 10.53 -8.47
CA TYR A 42 -5.64 9.44 -7.97
C TYR A 42 -7.12 9.58 -8.37
N VAL A 43 -7.67 10.79 -8.26
CA VAL A 43 -9.07 11.06 -8.69
C VAL A 43 -9.27 10.99 -10.21
N GLN A 44 -8.20 10.95 -11.02
CA GLN A 44 -8.30 10.75 -12.47
C GLN A 44 -8.25 9.27 -12.88
N LEU A 45 -7.92 8.36 -11.95
CA LEU A 45 -8.05 6.92 -12.20
C LEU A 45 -9.52 6.51 -12.19
N ASN A 46 -9.84 5.52 -13.02
CA ASN A 46 -11.12 4.82 -12.96
C ASN A 46 -11.24 4.00 -11.65
N GLN A 47 -12.45 3.56 -11.34
CA GLN A 47 -12.72 2.83 -10.09
C GLN A 47 -11.87 1.55 -9.94
N ALA A 48 -11.69 0.79 -11.03
CA ALA A 48 -10.90 -0.45 -11.00
C ALA A 48 -9.44 -0.19 -10.62
N ASN A 49 -8.81 0.83 -11.21
CA ASN A 49 -7.42 1.17 -10.93
C ASN A 49 -7.22 1.83 -9.57
N ARG A 50 -8.22 2.56 -9.06
CA ARG A 50 -8.20 3.03 -7.66
C ARG A 50 -8.22 1.84 -6.70
N LEU A 51 -9.10 0.86 -6.94
CA LEU A 51 -9.16 -0.35 -6.11
C LEU A 51 -7.86 -1.17 -6.20
N LEU A 52 -7.29 -1.28 -7.40
CA LEU A 52 -6.01 -1.94 -7.63
C LEU A 52 -4.89 -1.27 -6.82
N LEU A 53 -4.78 0.07 -6.90
CA LEU A 53 -3.81 0.84 -6.13
C LEU A 53 -3.97 0.62 -4.62
N LEU A 54 -5.20 0.74 -4.11
CA LEU A 54 -5.49 0.56 -2.69
C LEU A 54 -5.16 -0.86 -2.22
N THR A 55 -5.45 -1.87 -3.04
CA THR A 55 -5.13 -3.27 -2.75
C THR A 55 -3.63 -3.51 -2.70
N LEU A 56 -2.89 -2.98 -3.70
CA LEU A 56 -1.44 -3.02 -3.73
C LEU A 56 -0.85 -2.36 -2.48
N ILE A 57 -1.31 -1.15 -2.13
CA ILE A 57 -0.82 -0.42 -0.96
C ILE A 57 -1.11 -1.19 0.32
N LYS A 58 -2.34 -1.69 0.49
CA LYS A 58 -2.75 -2.45 1.66
C LYS A 58 -1.87 -3.69 1.85
N LYS A 59 -1.64 -4.47 0.79
CA LYS A 59 -0.80 -5.67 0.86
C LYS A 59 0.67 -5.34 1.16
N CYS A 60 1.21 -4.27 0.56
CA CYS A 60 2.59 -3.84 0.85
C CYS A 60 2.72 -3.30 2.28
N GLY A 61 1.71 -2.59 2.79
CA GLY A 61 1.66 -2.09 4.15
C GLY A 61 1.68 -3.18 5.23
N GLN A 62 1.35 -4.43 4.89
CA GLN A 62 1.46 -5.57 5.83
C GLN A 62 2.89 -5.90 6.23
N PHE A 63 3.87 -5.60 5.37
CA PHE A 63 5.30 -5.84 5.66
C PHE A 63 6.14 -4.57 5.69
N CYS A 64 5.66 -3.45 5.16
CA CYS A 64 6.38 -2.18 5.15
C CYS A 64 5.52 -1.11 5.80
N ALA A 65 5.75 -0.80 7.07
CA ALA A 65 4.95 0.17 7.83
C ALA A 65 5.20 1.63 7.41
N GLU A 66 6.40 1.97 6.89
CA GLU A 66 6.70 3.33 6.45
C GLU A 66 6.35 3.51 4.97
N HIS A 67 5.22 4.16 4.70
CA HIS A 67 4.75 4.43 3.35
C HIS A 67 3.87 5.69 3.28
N PHE A 68 3.97 6.46 2.18
CA PHE A 68 3.35 7.79 2.09
C PHE A 68 3.23 8.30 0.65
N ALA A 69 2.28 9.20 0.39
CA ALA A 69 2.18 9.93 -0.87
C ALA A 69 3.02 11.22 -0.86
N THR A 70 3.42 11.70 -2.03
CA THR A 70 4.23 12.92 -2.19
C THR A 70 3.65 13.89 -3.22
N ASN A 71 4.10 15.14 -3.16
CA ASN A 71 3.77 16.16 -4.15
C ASN A 71 4.61 16.07 -5.45
N THR A 72 5.50 15.06 -5.58
CA THR A 72 6.14 14.68 -6.85
C THR A 72 5.27 13.65 -7.60
N PRO A 73 3.97 13.91 -7.60
CA PRO A 73 2.86 12.94 -7.54
C PRO A 73 3.26 11.44 -7.62
N ASP A 74 3.93 10.95 -6.58
CA ASP A 74 4.28 9.54 -6.40
C ASP A 74 3.84 9.03 -5.01
N TYR A 75 3.76 7.71 -4.84
CA TYR A 75 3.59 7.04 -3.56
C TYR A 75 4.83 6.22 -3.24
N ARG A 76 5.31 6.23 -2.01
CA ARG A 76 6.59 5.64 -1.64
C ARG A 76 6.41 4.58 -0.57
N PHE A 77 7.16 3.48 -0.71
CA PHE A 77 7.48 2.61 0.41
C PHE A 77 8.94 2.81 0.77
N LYS A 78 9.18 2.87 2.09
CA LYS A 78 10.47 3.17 2.67
C LYS A 78 10.81 2.17 3.77
N ASN A 79 12.09 1.86 3.85
CA ASN A 79 12.70 1.25 5.03
C ASN A 79 13.92 2.12 5.43
N LYS A 80 15.13 1.57 5.47
CA LYS A 80 16.37 2.37 5.56
C LYS A 80 16.50 3.35 4.39
N VAL A 81 15.92 3.00 3.24
CA VAL A 81 15.91 3.81 2.02
C VAL A 81 14.53 3.79 1.37
N ASN A 82 14.25 4.80 0.52
CA ASN A 82 13.16 4.67 -0.45
C ASN A 82 13.53 3.58 -1.45
N PHE A 83 12.73 2.52 -1.52
CA PHE A 83 13.02 1.36 -2.37
C PHE A 83 11.89 1.07 -3.36
N CYS A 84 10.72 1.66 -3.20
CA CYS A 84 9.60 1.51 -4.13
C CYS A 84 8.90 2.86 -4.31
N LEU A 85 8.70 3.26 -5.57
CA LEU A 85 7.95 4.45 -5.97
C LEU A 85 6.83 4.02 -6.91
N ILE A 86 5.62 4.46 -6.62
CA ILE A 86 4.43 4.20 -7.43
C ILE A 86 4.00 5.50 -8.08
N THR A 87 3.91 5.51 -9.40
CA THR A 87 3.40 6.64 -10.19
C THR A 87 2.13 6.22 -10.92
N LEU A 88 1.15 7.13 -10.97
CA LEU A 88 -0.13 6.87 -11.65
C LEU A 88 -0.05 7.33 -13.11
N LEU A 89 -0.24 6.38 -14.03
CA LEU A 89 -0.32 6.63 -15.48
C LEU A 89 -1.78 6.86 -15.85
N VAL A 90 -2.25 8.10 -15.67
CA VAL A 90 -3.67 8.46 -15.73
C VAL A 90 -4.29 8.32 -17.13
N ARG A 91 -3.51 8.51 -18.20
CA ARG A 91 -4.02 8.36 -19.59
C ARG A 91 -4.18 6.90 -19.95
N GLU A 92 -3.20 6.10 -19.55
CA GLU A 92 -3.11 4.67 -19.81
C GLU A 92 -3.96 3.85 -18.85
N GLN A 93 -4.43 4.45 -17.76
CA GLN A 93 -5.18 3.79 -16.70
C GLN A 93 -4.38 2.59 -16.14
N LYS A 94 -3.11 2.86 -15.77
CA LYS A 94 -2.17 1.86 -15.23
C LYS A 94 -1.39 2.40 -14.04
N ILE A 95 -0.79 1.49 -13.28
CA ILE A 95 0.10 1.80 -12.16
C ILE A 95 1.53 1.45 -12.55
N ARG A 96 2.40 2.46 -12.56
CA ARG A 96 3.85 2.26 -12.76
C ARG A 96 4.52 2.12 -11.41
N ILE A 97 5.39 1.14 -11.26
CA ILE A 97 6.14 0.90 -10.03
C ILE A 97 7.62 0.85 -10.38
N HIS A 98 8.41 1.71 -9.73
CA HIS A 98 9.87 1.67 -9.76
C HIS A 98 10.36 0.98 -8.48
N ILE A 99 11.22 -0.01 -8.63
CA ILE A 99 11.76 -0.83 -7.53
C ILE A 99 13.29 -0.73 -7.53
N ARG A 100 13.88 -0.35 -6.40
CA ARG A 100 15.33 -0.20 -6.24
C ARG A 100 15.99 -1.55 -6.02
N THR A 101 16.80 -1.99 -6.95
CA THR A 101 17.42 -3.32 -6.90
C THR A 101 18.80 -3.30 -6.26
N ASP A 102 19.65 -2.31 -6.54
CA ASP A 102 21.05 -2.24 -6.08
C ASP A 102 21.75 -3.62 -6.03
N GLY A 103 21.79 -4.34 -7.16
CA GLY A 103 22.34 -5.70 -7.25
C GLY A 103 21.36 -6.85 -7.05
N LEU A 104 20.18 -6.63 -6.46
CA LEU A 104 19.14 -7.66 -6.32
C LEU A 104 18.59 -8.08 -7.68
N ARG A 105 18.72 -9.37 -8.00
CA ARG A 105 18.13 -9.94 -9.23
C ARG A 105 16.66 -10.28 -9.00
N LEU A 106 15.78 -9.42 -9.51
CA LEU A 106 14.34 -9.68 -9.59
C LEU A 106 14.02 -10.50 -10.86
N SER A 107 13.00 -11.35 -10.76
CA SER A 107 12.47 -12.12 -11.88
C SER A 107 10.95 -12.29 -11.74
N SER A 108 10.26 -12.35 -12.87
CA SER A 108 8.82 -12.53 -12.95
C SER A 108 8.45 -13.18 -14.28
N SER A 109 7.49 -14.10 -14.27
CA SER A 109 6.85 -14.66 -15.47
C SER A 109 5.55 -13.95 -15.85
N ILE A 110 5.08 -13.01 -15.03
CA ILE A 110 3.80 -12.31 -15.19
C ILE A 110 4.03 -10.84 -15.56
N LEU A 111 4.98 -10.18 -14.90
CA LEU A 111 5.27 -8.76 -15.08
C LEU A 111 6.61 -8.58 -15.80
N PRO A 112 6.64 -7.90 -16.95
CA PRO A 112 7.90 -7.49 -17.57
C PRO A 112 8.69 -6.59 -16.61
N ILE A 113 9.97 -6.92 -16.39
CA ILE A 113 10.88 -6.16 -15.54
C ILE A 113 11.87 -5.41 -16.43
N ASN A 114 11.70 -4.09 -16.52
CA ASN A 114 12.54 -3.25 -17.38
C ASN A 114 13.59 -2.53 -16.54
N ARG A 115 14.87 -2.65 -16.87
CA ARG A 115 15.93 -1.92 -16.18
C ARG A 115 15.86 -0.43 -16.51
N LEU A 116 16.03 0.40 -15.49
CA LEU A 116 16.04 1.85 -15.63
C LEU A 116 17.47 2.40 -15.68
N PRO A 117 17.70 3.52 -16.39
CA PRO A 117 19.02 4.12 -16.51
C PRO A 117 19.48 4.75 -15.19
N LYS A 118 20.64 4.32 -14.67
CA LYS A 118 21.18 4.73 -13.35
C LYS A 118 21.35 6.24 -13.15
N HIS A 119 21.67 6.98 -14.22
CA HIS A 119 21.94 8.43 -14.14
C HIS A 119 20.71 9.23 -13.68
N ASN A 120 19.49 8.73 -13.94
CA ASN A 120 18.25 9.36 -13.51
C ASN A 120 17.88 9.03 -12.05
N TYR A 121 18.66 8.18 -11.38
CA TYR A 121 18.36 7.64 -10.05
C TYR A 121 19.54 7.77 -9.08
N ASN A 122 20.32 8.85 -9.18
CA ASN A 122 21.47 9.12 -8.30
C ASN A 122 22.47 7.95 -8.24
N GLY A 123 22.70 7.28 -9.37
CA GLY A 123 23.61 6.14 -9.48
C GLY A 123 23.07 4.83 -8.90
N LYS A 124 21.83 4.81 -8.38
CA LYS A 124 21.18 3.60 -7.85
C LYS A 124 20.58 2.77 -8.97
N GLU A 125 20.46 1.48 -8.73
CA GLU A 125 19.87 0.57 -9.70
C GLU A 125 18.38 0.42 -9.45
N TRP A 126 17.59 0.62 -10.49
CA TRP A 126 16.14 0.51 -10.43
C TRP A 126 15.62 -0.30 -11.59
N VAL A 127 14.47 -0.92 -11.37
CA VAL A 127 13.66 -1.53 -12.41
C VAL A 127 12.26 -0.95 -12.41
N GLU A 128 11.59 -1.02 -13.55
CA GLU A 128 10.20 -0.68 -13.74
C GLU A 128 9.37 -1.93 -13.99
N ILE A 129 8.21 -1.98 -13.34
CA ILE A 129 7.09 -2.87 -13.68
C ILE A 129 5.84 -2.01 -13.85
N ILE A 130 4.91 -2.47 -14.69
CA ILE A 130 3.62 -1.81 -14.90
C ILE A 130 2.50 -2.79 -14.57
N VAL A 131 1.64 -2.39 -13.64
CA VAL A 131 0.46 -3.16 -13.20
C VAL A 131 -0.78 -2.57 -13.87
N GLY A 132 -1.45 -3.36 -14.69
CA GLY A 132 -2.63 -2.97 -15.46
C GLY A 132 -3.94 -3.59 -14.97
N ASP A 133 -3.87 -4.71 -14.24
CA ASP A 133 -5.06 -5.39 -13.74
C ASP A 133 -4.79 -6.16 -12.43
N ASN A 134 -5.86 -6.66 -11.82
CA ASN A 134 -5.83 -7.27 -10.50
C ASN A 134 -5.04 -8.59 -10.44
N SER A 135 -4.90 -9.32 -11.56
CA SER A 135 -4.16 -10.60 -11.60
C SER A 135 -2.66 -10.41 -11.37
N GLN A 136 -2.15 -9.20 -11.61
CA GLN A 136 -0.74 -8.85 -11.50
C GLN A 136 -0.35 -8.32 -10.10
N VAL A 137 -1.32 -8.02 -9.24
CA VAL A 137 -1.08 -7.36 -7.95
C VAL A 137 -0.22 -8.23 -7.03
N ASP A 138 -0.53 -9.51 -6.89
CA ASP A 138 0.21 -10.39 -5.98
C ASP A 138 1.66 -10.56 -6.41
N GLU A 139 1.92 -10.59 -7.72
CA GLU A 139 3.28 -10.63 -8.23
C GLU A 139 4.03 -9.33 -7.97
N ALA A 140 3.39 -8.17 -8.17
CA ALA A 140 4.00 -6.88 -7.83
C ALA A 140 4.33 -6.81 -6.33
N VAL A 141 3.41 -7.25 -5.46
CA VAL A 141 3.62 -7.32 -4.00
C VAL A 141 4.80 -8.24 -3.66
N ARG A 142 4.92 -9.41 -4.31
CA ARG A 142 6.04 -10.34 -4.11
C ARG A 142 7.38 -9.70 -4.44
N LEU A 143 7.47 -8.98 -5.58
CA LEU A 143 8.69 -8.28 -5.99
C LEU A 143 9.07 -7.14 -5.04
N ILE A 144 8.08 -6.37 -4.58
CA ILE A 144 8.27 -5.29 -3.60
C ILE A 144 8.74 -5.88 -2.27
N LYS A 145 8.13 -6.98 -1.80
CA LYS A 145 8.52 -7.65 -0.55
C LYS A 145 9.94 -8.19 -0.59
N GLN A 146 10.32 -8.86 -1.69
CA GLN A 146 11.69 -9.34 -1.89
C GLN A 146 12.71 -8.19 -1.81
N THR A 147 12.34 -7.02 -2.33
CA THR A 147 13.17 -5.81 -2.28
C THR A 147 13.21 -5.20 -0.88
N TYR A 148 12.08 -5.15 -0.18
CA TYR A 148 12.00 -4.70 1.21
C TYR A 148 12.95 -5.51 2.10
N GLU A 149 12.92 -6.84 2.00
CA GLU A 149 13.79 -7.75 2.77
C GLU A 149 15.28 -7.54 2.46
N TYR A 150 15.63 -7.25 1.20
CA TYR A 150 17.01 -6.98 0.80
C TYR A 150 17.58 -5.67 1.37
N HIS A 151 16.75 -4.62 1.53
CA HIS A 151 17.14 -3.31 2.08
C HIS A 151 16.87 -3.18 3.59
N SER A 152 16.50 -4.27 4.26
CA SER A 152 16.19 -4.30 5.70
C SER A 152 17.40 -4.33 6.61
#